data_AF-A0A838H2D8-F1
#
_entry.id   AF-A0A838H2D8-F1
#
_cell.length_a   1.000
_cell.length_b   1.000
_cell.length_c   1.000
_cell.angle_alpha   90.00
_cell.angle_beta   90.00
_cell.angle_gamma   90.00
#
_symmetry.space_group_name_H-M   'P 1'
#
loop_
_entity.id
_entity.type
_entity.pdbx_description
1 polymer ?
#
loop_
_entity_poly.entity_id
_entity_poly.type
_entity_poly.pdbx_seq_one_letter_code
_entity_poly.pdbx_strand_id
1 'polypeptide(L)' 'MTAPRQLDTVSAALDSPETPQPWAELGLRPDEYAQLHEILGRRPTSSELGMYSVMWSE' A
#
# COMPACT_ATOMS: atom_id res chain seq x y z
N MET A 1 13.28 -8.84 21.80
CA MET A 1 13.90 -7.65 21.19
C MET A 1 12.96 -7.19 20.08
N THR A 2 12.24 -6.10 20.27
CA THR A 2 11.33 -5.57 19.24
C THR A 2 12.20 -4.91 18.17
N ALA A 3 12.17 -5.42 16.94
CA ALA A 3 12.85 -4.77 15.83
C ALA A 3 12.35 -3.33 15.70
N PRO A 4 13.22 -2.37 15.33
CA PRO A 4 12.79 -0.99 15.11
C PRO A 4 11.66 -1.00 14.06
N ARG A 5 10.56 -0.29 14.37
CA ARG A 5 9.40 -0.17 13.49
C ARG A 5 9.83 0.72 12.31
N GLN A 6 10.36 0.11 11.25
CA GLN A 6 10.77 0.81 10.05
C GLN A 6 9.53 1.42 9.40
N LEU A 7 9.60 2.73 9.12
CA LEU A 7 8.52 3.44 8.44
C LEU A 7 8.48 3.03 6.98
N ASP A 8 7.29 2.76 6.46
CA ASP A 8 7.08 2.50 5.04
C ASP A 8 7.01 3.82 4.29
N THR A 9 8.17 4.34 3.91
CA THR A 9 8.30 5.61 3.19
C THR A 9 8.16 5.40 1.68
N VAL A 10 7.99 6.51 0.95
CA VAL A 10 7.99 6.49 -0.53
C VAL A 10 9.25 5.84 -1.10
N SER A 11 10.43 6.13 -0.52
CA SER A 11 11.68 5.49 -0.93
C SER A 11 11.67 3.99 -0.69
N ALA A 12 11.22 3.53 0.49
CA ALA A 12 11.09 2.11 0.78
C ALA A 12 10.09 1.43 -0.19
N ALA A 13 9.02 2.11 -0.58
CA ALA A 13 8.07 1.61 -1.56
C ALA A 13 8.66 1.47 -2.97
N LEU A 14 9.63 2.30 -3.34
CA LEU A 14 10.36 2.17 -4.60
C LEU A 14 11.39 1.04 -4.55
N ASP A 15 12.11 0.89 -3.44
CA ASP A 15 13.17 -0.12 -3.29
C ASP A 15 12.63 -1.54 -3.09
N SER A 16 11.38 -1.71 -2.64
CA SER A 16 10.80 -3.02 -2.34
C SER A 16 9.41 -3.24 -2.97
N PRO A 17 9.28 -3.17 -4.30
CA PRO A 17 7.99 -3.19 -4.98
C PRO A 17 7.20 -4.51 -4.78
N GLU A 18 7.89 -5.63 -4.55
CA GLU A 18 7.25 -6.94 -4.31
C GLU A 18 6.83 -7.18 -2.85
N THR A 19 6.97 -6.19 -1.96
CA THR A 19 6.56 -6.35 -0.56
C THR A 19 5.06 -6.65 -0.49
N PRO A 20 4.65 -7.79 0.13
CA PRO A 20 3.23 -8.10 0.28
C PRO A 20 2.51 -7.04 1.11
N GLN A 21 1.30 -6.65 0.69
CA GLN A 21 0.49 -5.65 1.37
C GLN A 21 -0.90 -6.18 1.71
N PRO A 22 -1.48 -5.82 2.86
CA PRO A 22 -2.77 -6.33 3.33
C PRO A 22 -3.97 -5.63 2.63
N TRP A 23 -3.90 -5.37 1.33
CA TRP A 23 -4.92 -4.60 0.60
C TRP A 23 -6.30 -5.28 0.62
N ALA A 24 -6.35 -6.60 0.50
CA ALA A 24 -7.60 -7.36 0.54
C ALA A 24 -8.24 -7.34 1.94
N GLU A 25 -7.43 -7.38 2.99
CA GLU A 25 -7.88 -7.27 4.39
C GLU A 25 -8.40 -5.86 4.70
N LEU A 26 -7.93 -4.86 3.96
CA LEU A 26 -8.40 -3.47 4.02
C LEU A 26 -9.67 -3.24 3.16
N GLY A 27 -10.19 -4.27 2.50
CA GLY A 27 -11.44 -4.19 1.72
C GLY A 27 -11.28 -3.77 0.26
N LEU A 28 -10.05 -3.58 -0.22
CA LEU A 28 -9.81 -3.26 -1.63
C LEU A 28 -10.04 -4.48 -2.52
N ARG A 29 -10.67 -4.27 -3.67
CA ARG A 29 -10.75 -5.25 -4.75
C ARG A 29 -9.43 -5.30 -5.54
N PRO A 30 -9.14 -6.39 -6.27
CA PRO A 30 -7.91 -6.50 -7.06
C PRO A 30 -7.73 -5.39 -8.11
N ASP A 31 -8.82 -4.95 -8.74
CA ASP A 31 -8.85 -3.87 -9.73
C ASP A 31 -8.53 -2.50 -9.10
N GLU A 32 -9.05 -2.23 -7.90
CA GLU A 32 -8.74 -1.01 -7.16
C GLU A 32 -7.26 -0.97 -6.75
N TYR A 33 -6.74 -2.08 -6.23
CA TYR A 33 -5.32 -2.16 -5.90
C TYR A 33 -4.42 -1.99 -7.14
N ALA A 34 -4.82 -2.54 -8.29
CA ALA A 34 -4.12 -2.33 -9.55
C ALA A 34 -4.18 -0.86 -10.01
N GLN A 35 -5.36 -0.24 -9.97
CA GLN A 35 -5.52 1.17 -10.31
C GLN A 35 -4.69 2.08 -9.40
N LEU A 36 -4.59 1.76 -8.11
CA LEU A 36 -3.72 2.48 -7.18
C LEU A 36 -2.24 2.39 -7.57
N HIS A 37 -1.77 1.23 -8.06
CA HIS A 37 -0.41 1.10 -8.61
C HIS A 37 -0.21 1.97 -9.84
N GLU A 38 -1.19 2.03 -10.73
CA GLU A 38 -1.12 2.84 -11.94
C GLU A 38 -1.06 4.34 -11.61
N ILE A 39 -1.85 4.80 -10.64
CA ILE A 39 -1.86 6.20 -10.21
C ILE A 39 -0.52 6.59 -9.57
N LEU A 40 0.04 5.73 -8.72
CA LEU A 40 1.27 6.03 -7.98
C LEU A 40 2.55 5.72 -8.77
N GLY A 41 2.47 4.85 -9.79
CA GLY A 41 3.63 4.35 -10.53
C GLY A 41 4.55 3.43 -9.73
N ARG A 42 4.10 2.98 -8.55
CA ARG A 42 4.82 2.10 -7.61
C ARG A 42 3.83 1.44 -6.67
N ARG A 43 4.31 0.56 -5.77
CA ARG A 43 3.47 0.13 -4.66
C ARG A 43 3.13 1.30 -3.72
N PRO A 44 1.91 1.37 -3.15
CA PRO A 44 1.60 2.34 -2.11
C PRO A 44 2.44 2.10 -0.86
N THR A 45 2.57 3.13 -0.04
CA THR A 45 2.98 3.00 1.35
C THR A 45 1.82 2.50 2.20
N SER A 46 2.09 1.95 3.38
CA SER A 46 1.03 1.55 4.34
C SER A 46 0.02 2.67 4.64
N SER A 47 0.46 3.94 4.69
CA SER A 47 -0.41 5.09 4.94
C SER A 47 -1.27 5.45 3.72
N GLU A 48 -0.68 5.46 2.53
CA GLU A 48 -1.43 5.66 1.27
C GLU A 48 -2.46 4.55 1.09
N LEU A 49 -2.06 3.30 1.28
CA LEU A 49 -2.94 2.15 1.15
C LEU A 49 -4.15 2.25 2.09
N GLY A 50 -3.94 2.61 3.37
CA GLY A 50 -5.03 2.81 4.32
C GLY A 50 -5.92 4.02 4.02
N MET A 51 -5.36 5.10 3.46
CA MET A 51 -6.17 6.26 3.03
C MET A 51 -7.07 5.90 1.84
N TYR A 52 -6.51 5.26 0.81
CA TYR A 52 -7.27 4.86 -0.39
C TYR A 52 -8.29 3.78 -0.10
N SER A 53 -7.99 2.82 0.79
CA SER A 53 -8.95 1.78 1.16
C SER A 53 -10.21 2.36 1.78
N VAL A 54 -10.09 3.37 2.66
CA VAL A 54 -11.26 4.07 3.23
C VAL A 54 -12.01 4.87 2.17
N MET A 55 -11.27 5.57 1.30
CA MET A 55 -11.85 6.43 0.27
C MET A 55 -12.67 5.65 -0.76
N TRP A 56 -12.28 4.43 -1.10
CA TRP A 56 -12.88 3.62 -2.16
C TRP A 56 -13.78 2.48 -1.66
N SER A 57 -14.01 2.36 -0.34
CA SER A 57 -14.88 1.32 0.25
C SER A 57 -16.40 1.52 0.02
N GLU A 58 -16.79 2.33 -0.97
CA GLU A 58 -18.20 2.57 -1.34
C GLU A 58 -18.72 1.53 -2.35
#